data_AF-A0A7D4BDN1-F1
#
_entry.id   AF-A0A7D4BDN1-F1
#
_cell.length_a   1.000
_cell.length_b   1.000
_cell.length_c   1.000
_cell.angle_alpha   90.00
_cell.angle_beta   90.00
_cell.angle_gamma   90.00
#
_symmetry.space_group_name_H-M   'P 1'
#
loop_
_entity.id
_entity.type
_entity.pdbx_description
1 polymer ?
#
loop_
_entity_poly.entity_id
_entity_poly.type
_entity_poly.pdbx_seq_one_letter_code
_entity_poly.pdbx_strand_id
1 'polypeptide(L)'
;MRYKKHFQLAIRGVTLVSLIAFIFTACEDDSYTYLFTDKSTPVSKFTPVINGFDVEFQNQSEHATTYFWDFGDGTTSTDTNAVHSYSQKNKYMVKLIASDNNGVTDTAVQEVAVGYPLASFTYVANKTTVTFTNTSINANSYSWDFGDGTTSTEENPTHTFPDGGTYTVALTASDGVDNNTFTQDVFVVAKYQPVIKSPSFEGSTSVYRNEETGWYWVGCSGSSSPTPPDGTNACKFGSAGNLIAQTFEVEANTDYILSYYWVTKAGGTIGIKIKVTDGTDHNVILYEGQTGVTPNASEYQSGSFEFNSGSSTSVRLWFEYGDVESRLDMITIK
;
A
#
# COMPACT_ATOMS: atom_id res chain seq x y z
N MET A 1 -28.85 44.77 -47.65
CA MET A 1 -27.40 44.57 -47.47
C MET A 1 -27.12 43.07 -47.43
N ARG A 2 -26.29 42.56 -48.35
CA ARG A 2 -25.94 41.14 -48.43
C ARG A 2 -24.73 40.87 -47.53
N TYR A 3 -24.86 39.98 -46.56
CA TYR A 3 -23.70 39.32 -45.97
C TYR A 3 -23.75 37.83 -46.31
N LYS A 4 -22.88 37.43 -47.25
CA LYS A 4 -22.61 36.03 -47.56
C LYS A 4 -21.39 35.64 -46.73
N LYS A 5 -21.59 35.07 -45.54
CA LYS A 5 -20.49 34.50 -44.76
C LYS A 5 -20.26 33.08 -45.26
N HIS A 6 -19.26 32.92 -46.12
CA HIS A 6 -18.71 31.61 -46.46
C HIS A 6 -17.89 31.13 -45.25
N PHE A 7 -18.32 30.05 -44.60
CA PHE A 7 -17.44 29.24 -43.76
C PHE A 7 -17.09 27.98 -44.54
N GLN A 8 -15.87 27.91 -45.06
CA GLN A 8 -15.23 26.63 -45.33
C GLN A 8 -14.53 26.20 -44.05
N LEU A 9 -14.92 25.04 -43.51
CA LEU A 9 -14.10 24.32 -42.55
C LEU A 9 -13.82 22.94 -43.13
N ALA A 10 -12.60 22.76 -43.63
CA ALA A 10 -12.06 21.47 -44.02
C ALA A 10 -11.00 21.09 -42.99
N ILE A 11 -11.29 20.14 -42.10
CA ILE A 11 -10.27 19.43 -41.33
C ILE A 11 -10.66 17.95 -41.25
N ARG A 12 -9.69 17.09 -41.58
CA ARG A 12 -9.73 15.62 -41.51
C ARG A 12 -9.71 15.16 -40.05
N GLY A 13 -10.63 14.28 -39.69
CA GLY A 13 -10.55 13.40 -38.52
C GLY A 13 -10.75 14.08 -37.17
N VAL A 14 -11.44 13.38 -36.28
CA VAL A 14 -11.69 13.68 -34.86
C VAL A 14 -12.99 14.43 -34.54
N THR A 15 -13.90 13.60 -33.98
CA THR A 15 -14.99 13.76 -33.00
C THR A 15 -15.47 15.17 -32.63
N LEU A 16 -16.77 15.41 -32.81
CA LEU A 16 -17.50 16.57 -32.30
C LEU A 16 -18.48 16.11 -31.21
N VAL A 17 -18.21 16.51 -29.97
CA VAL A 17 -19.27 16.74 -28.98
C VAL A 17 -19.27 18.24 -28.70
N SER A 18 -20.33 18.95 -29.05
CA SER A 18 -20.72 20.16 -28.33
C SER A 18 -22.20 20.50 -28.52
N LEU A 19 -22.79 20.95 -27.41
CA LEU A 19 -24.22 20.93 -27.10
C LEU A 19 -24.75 22.37 -26.90
N ILE A 20 -26.03 22.55 -27.26
CA ILE A 20 -27.04 23.58 -26.88
C ILE A 20 -27.06 24.97 -27.57
N ALA A 21 -28.31 25.34 -27.82
CA ALA A 21 -28.89 26.32 -28.75
C ALA A 21 -28.96 27.78 -28.26
N PHE A 22 -29.21 28.70 -29.20
CA PHE A 22 -29.99 29.93 -28.93
C PHE A 22 -31.04 30.12 -30.03
N ILE A 23 -32.31 30.07 -29.63
CA ILE A 23 -33.46 30.50 -30.42
C ILE A 23 -33.54 32.03 -30.31
N PHE A 24 -33.51 32.74 -31.44
CA PHE A 24 -34.13 34.06 -31.54
C PHE A 24 -35.29 33.95 -32.52
N THR A 25 -36.50 34.12 -31.98
CA THR A 25 -37.76 34.15 -32.70
C THR A 25 -37.83 35.39 -33.60
N ALA A 26 -38.03 35.17 -34.90
CA ALA A 26 -38.91 36.00 -35.73
C ALA A 26 -39.18 35.32 -37.08
N CYS A 27 -40.45 34.96 -37.27
CA CYS A 27 -41.17 34.86 -38.55
C CYS A 27 -40.95 33.62 -39.45
N GLU A 28 -42.11 33.04 -39.81
CA GLU A 28 -42.44 32.12 -40.91
C GLU A 28 -41.80 30.72 -40.92
N ASP A 29 -42.65 29.75 -40.55
CA ASP A 29 -42.85 28.43 -41.19
C ASP A 29 -41.71 27.95 -42.08
N ASP A 30 -40.73 27.30 -41.46
CA ASP A 30 -40.00 26.16 -42.03
C ASP A 30 -39.12 25.55 -40.92
N SER A 31 -39.68 24.57 -40.20
CA SER A 31 -38.90 23.77 -39.26
C SER A 31 -38.10 22.72 -40.04
N TYR A 32 -36.83 22.99 -40.33
CA TYR A 32 -35.92 21.97 -40.83
C TYR A 32 -35.50 21.03 -39.69
N THR A 33 -36.10 19.84 -39.61
CA THR A 33 -35.55 18.74 -38.80
C THR A 33 -34.37 18.12 -39.55
N TYR A 34 -33.15 18.45 -39.13
CA TYR A 34 -31.96 17.69 -39.51
C TYR A 34 -31.93 16.40 -38.67
N LEU A 35 -32.27 15.28 -39.30
CA LEU A 35 -31.96 13.95 -38.76
C LEU A 35 -30.44 13.75 -38.87
N PHE A 36 -29.72 14.03 -37.78
CA PHE A 36 -28.39 13.46 -37.60
C PHE A 36 -28.58 11.99 -37.25
N THR A 37 -28.63 11.13 -38.26
CA THR A 37 -28.37 9.71 -38.03
C THR A 37 -26.90 9.64 -37.69
N ASP A 38 -26.58 9.50 -36.41
CA ASP A 38 -25.24 9.08 -35.99
C ASP A 38 -25.04 7.67 -36.55
N LYS A 39 -24.51 7.60 -37.78
CA LYS A 39 -24.15 6.32 -38.38
C LYS A 39 -22.87 5.92 -37.70
N SER A 40 -23.01 5.36 -36.51
CA SER A 40 -21.94 4.72 -35.81
C SER A 40 -21.33 3.65 -36.73
N THR A 41 -20.14 3.90 -37.25
CA THR A 41 -19.43 2.97 -38.13
C THR A 41 -18.74 1.91 -37.29
N PRO A 42 -18.53 0.70 -37.82
CA PRO A 42 -17.73 -0.32 -37.17
C PRO A 42 -16.41 0.24 -36.64
N VAL A 43 -16.03 -0.17 -35.43
CA VAL A 43 -14.71 0.04 -34.84
C VAL A 43 -14.18 -1.32 -34.44
N SER A 44 -13.21 -1.84 -35.17
CA SER A 44 -12.64 -3.16 -34.94
C SER A 44 -11.66 -3.13 -33.78
N LYS A 45 -11.82 -4.07 -32.85
CA LYS A 45 -10.94 -4.21 -31.67
C LYS A 45 -11.01 -5.64 -31.14
N PHE A 46 -9.88 -6.16 -30.68
CA PHE A 46 -9.84 -7.44 -29.98
C PHE A 46 -8.74 -7.49 -28.92
N THR A 47 -8.79 -8.51 -28.07
CA THR A 47 -7.75 -8.85 -27.11
C THR A 47 -7.43 -10.34 -27.21
N PRO A 48 -6.17 -10.73 -27.47
CA PRO A 48 -5.75 -12.13 -27.41
C PRO A 48 -5.46 -12.55 -25.96
N VAL A 49 -5.90 -13.75 -25.59
CA VAL A 49 -5.55 -14.45 -24.35
C VAL A 49 -4.75 -15.67 -24.74
N ILE A 50 -3.45 -15.63 -24.44
CA ILE A 50 -2.49 -16.68 -24.85
C ILE A 50 -2.40 -17.72 -23.74
N ASN A 51 -2.51 -18.99 -24.10
CA ASN A 51 -2.27 -20.14 -23.23
C ASN A 51 -1.42 -21.17 -23.98
N GLY A 52 -0.09 -21.03 -23.87
CA GLY A 52 0.83 -21.87 -24.62
C GLY A 52 0.78 -21.58 -26.12
N PHE A 53 0.25 -22.56 -26.87
CA PHE A 53 0.02 -22.49 -28.31
C PHE A 53 -1.45 -22.24 -28.68
N ASP A 54 -2.35 -22.30 -27.70
CA ASP A 54 -3.76 -21.99 -27.87
C ASP A 54 -3.99 -20.51 -27.55
N VAL A 55 -4.73 -19.82 -28.40
CA VAL A 55 -5.07 -18.42 -28.24
C VAL A 55 -6.57 -18.23 -28.36
N GLU A 56 -7.17 -17.62 -27.35
CA GLU A 56 -8.55 -17.14 -27.40
C GLU A 56 -8.55 -15.66 -27.81
N PHE A 57 -9.30 -15.33 -28.85
CA PHE A 57 -9.45 -13.98 -29.37
C PHE A 57 -10.81 -13.42 -28.95
N GLN A 58 -10.79 -12.50 -27.99
CA GLN A 58 -11.98 -11.82 -27.50
C GLN A 58 -12.25 -10.58 -28.34
N ASN A 59 -13.38 -10.57 -29.02
CA ASN A 59 -13.83 -9.45 -29.83
C ASN A 59 -14.42 -8.35 -28.95
N GLN A 60 -13.95 -7.13 -29.18
CA GLN A 60 -14.37 -5.91 -28.50
C GLN A 60 -14.82 -4.85 -29.52
N SER A 61 -15.15 -5.28 -30.74
CA SER A 61 -15.53 -4.38 -31.82
C SER A 61 -16.90 -3.76 -31.57
N GLU A 62 -17.02 -2.47 -31.86
CA GLU A 62 -18.24 -1.70 -31.70
C GLU A 62 -18.93 -1.51 -33.06
N HIS A 63 -20.26 -1.40 -33.06
CA HIS A 63 -21.07 -1.08 -34.24
C HIS A 63 -20.91 -2.02 -35.46
N ALA A 64 -20.48 -3.25 -35.22
CA ALA A 64 -20.36 -4.32 -36.22
C ALA A 64 -21.34 -5.46 -35.94
N THR A 65 -21.71 -6.20 -36.98
CA THR A 65 -22.62 -7.35 -36.92
C THR A 65 -22.00 -8.65 -37.43
N THR A 66 -20.93 -8.59 -38.21
CA THR A 66 -20.21 -9.77 -38.71
C THR A 66 -18.71 -9.59 -38.59
N TYR A 67 -18.01 -10.72 -38.43
CA TYR A 67 -16.58 -10.75 -38.12
C TYR A 67 -15.86 -11.76 -39.00
N PHE A 68 -14.63 -11.41 -39.39
CA PHE A 68 -13.72 -12.29 -40.09
C PHE A 68 -12.33 -12.18 -39.49
N TRP A 69 -11.80 -13.32 -39.06
CA TRP A 69 -10.48 -13.49 -38.48
C TRP A 69 -9.53 -14.08 -39.51
N ASP A 70 -8.34 -13.51 -39.59
CA ASP A 70 -7.17 -14.08 -40.26
C ASP A 70 -6.07 -14.20 -39.21
N PHE A 71 -5.70 -15.43 -38.88
CA PHE A 71 -4.78 -15.73 -37.77
C PHE A 71 -3.30 -15.57 -38.15
N GLY A 72 -3.01 -15.22 -39.41
CA GLY A 72 -1.65 -14.97 -39.90
C GLY A 72 -0.84 -16.23 -40.22
N ASP A 73 -1.42 -17.43 -40.08
CA ASP A 73 -0.83 -18.73 -40.42
C ASP A 73 -1.51 -19.41 -41.63
N GLY A 74 -2.38 -18.67 -42.33
CA GLY A 74 -3.18 -19.15 -43.45
C GLY A 74 -4.54 -19.73 -43.06
N THR A 75 -4.85 -19.79 -41.77
CA THR A 75 -6.18 -20.20 -41.27
C THR A 75 -7.04 -18.99 -40.90
N THR A 76 -8.37 -19.20 -40.85
CA THR A 76 -9.35 -18.12 -40.70
C THR A 76 -10.55 -18.58 -39.86
N SER A 77 -11.35 -17.65 -39.34
CA SER A 77 -12.63 -17.92 -38.67
C SER A 77 -13.64 -16.80 -38.93
N THR A 78 -14.93 -17.10 -38.77
CA THR A 78 -16.03 -16.12 -38.79
C THR A 78 -16.76 -16.02 -37.46
N ASP A 79 -16.23 -16.65 -36.41
CA ASP A 79 -16.84 -16.63 -35.08
C ASP A 79 -16.80 -15.22 -34.48
N THR A 80 -17.73 -14.91 -33.58
CA THR A 80 -17.72 -13.62 -32.88
C THR A 80 -16.50 -13.50 -31.99
N ASN A 81 -16.28 -14.48 -31.10
CA ASN A 81 -15.01 -14.72 -30.42
C ASN A 81 -14.42 -15.99 -31.03
N ALA A 82 -13.12 -16.00 -31.30
CA ALA A 82 -12.48 -17.15 -31.95
C ALA A 82 -11.49 -17.81 -31.01
N VAL A 83 -11.28 -19.12 -31.19
CA VAL A 83 -10.21 -19.87 -30.55
C VAL A 83 -9.37 -20.50 -31.65
N HIS A 84 -8.05 -20.41 -31.52
CA HIS A 84 -7.13 -20.98 -32.49
C HIS A 84 -5.91 -21.61 -31.83
N SER A 85 -5.44 -22.71 -32.41
CA SER A 85 -4.26 -23.46 -31.94
C SER A 85 -3.15 -23.37 -32.99
N TYR A 86 -2.03 -22.73 -32.63
CA TYR A 86 -0.88 -22.59 -33.51
C TYR A 86 0.06 -23.79 -33.41
N SER A 87 0.60 -24.25 -34.53
CA SER A 87 1.51 -25.40 -34.55
C SER A 87 2.97 -25.05 -34.26
N GLN A 88 3.35 -23.77 -34.31
CA GLN A 88 4.74 -23.32 -34.26
C GLN A 88 4.89 -22.06 -33.41
N LYS A 89 6.06 -21.92 -32.77
CA LYS A 89 6.43 -20.71 -32.03
C LYS A 89 6.74 -19.62 -33.06
N ASN A 90 5.95 -18.55 -33.06
CA ASN A 90 6.16 -17.43 -33.98
C ASN A 90 5.37 -16.19 -33.53
N LYS A 91 5.68 -15.07 -34.19
CA LYS A 91 4.92 -13.83 -34.10
C LYS A 91 3.96 -13.76 -35.29
N TYR A 92 2.68 -13.86 -35.00
CA TYR A 92 1.62 -13.88 -36.00
C TYR A 92 0.94 -12.52 -36.10
N MET A 93 0.78 -11.99 -37.31
CA MET A 93 0.00 -10.77 -37.56
C MET A 93 -1.48 -11.13 -37.69
N VAL A 94 -2.21 -11.08 -36.57
CA VAL A 94 -3.64 -11.42 -36.51
C VAL A 94 -4.47 -10.22 -36.94
N LYS A 95 -5.48 -10.46 -37.76
CA LYS A 95 -6.39 -9.45 -38.28
C LYS A 95 -7.83 -9.79 -37.97
N LEU A 96 -8.58 -8.80 -37.47
CA LEU A 96 -10.02 -8.84 -37.32
C LEU A 96 -10.67 -7.80 -38.23
N ILE A 97 -11.49 -8.27 -39.18
CA ILE A 97 -12.33 -7.42 -40.01
C ILE A 97 -13.75 -7.46 -39.43
N ALA A 98 -14.22 -6.32 -38.94
CA ALA A 98 -15.56 -6.15 -38.38
C ALA A 98 -16.42 -5.37 -39.39
N SER A 99 -17.62 -5.85 -39.69
CA SER A 99 -18.50 -5.24 -40.71
C SER A 99 -19.91 -4.99 -40.18
N ASP A 100 -20.55 -3.90 -40.62
CA ASP A 100 -21.98 -3.63 -40.36
C ASP A 100 -22.89 -4.31 -41.41
N ASN A 101 -24.20 -4.25 -41.19
CA ASN A 101 -25.21 -4.78 -42.11
C ASN A 101 -25.24 -4.09 -43.49
N ASN A 102 -24.59 -2.94 -43.64
CA ASN A 102 -24.47 -2.21 -44.91
C ASN A 102 -23.16 -2.55 -45.65
N GLY A 103 -22.34 -3.46 -45.11
CA GLY A 103 -21.04 -3.83 -45.65
C GLY A 103 -19.94 -2.80 -45.43
N VAL A 104 -20.15 -1.81 -44.55
CA VAL A 104 -19.07 -0.93 -44.07
C VAL A 104 -18.18 -1.76 -43.16
N THR A 105 -16.86 -1.63 -43.30
CA THR A 105 -15.90 -2.42 -42.53
C THR A 105 -14.88 -1.56 -41.81
N ASP A 106 -14.35 -2.10 -40.72
CA ASP A 106 -13.13 -1.63 -40.07
C ASP A 106 -12.22 -2.82 -39.74
N THR A 107 -10.92 -2.57 -39.63
CA THR A 107 -9.91 -3.63 -39.49
C THR A 107 -8.92 -3.34 -38.36
N ALA A 108 -8.85 -4.26 -37.41
CA ALA A 108 -7.81 -4.29 -36.38
C ALA A 108 -6.71 -5.27 -36.79
N VAL A 109 -5.46 -4.91 -36.54
CA VAL A 109 -4.29 -5.77 -36.75
C VAL A 109 -3.42 -5.73 -35.50
N GLN A 110 -3.01 -6.89 -35.00
CA GLN A 110 -2.13 -7.02 -33.84
C GLN A 110 -1.09 -8.13 -34.05
N GLU A 111 0.16 -7.88 -33.67
CA GLU A 111 1.19 -8.93 -33.56
C GLU A 111 0.95 -9.75 -32.27
N VAL A 112 0.82 -11.07 -32.41
CA VAL A 112 0.60 -12.02 -31.32
C VAL A 112 1.78 -12.98 -31.26
N ALA A 113 2.56 -12.92 -30.18
CA ALA A 113 3.74 -13.76 -29.98
C ALA A 113 3.35 -15.08 -29.29
N VAL A 114 3.20 -16.14 -30.07
CA VAL A 114 2.73 -17.45 -29.59
C VAL A 114 3.90 -18.38 -29.31
N GLY A 115 3.84 -19.10 -28.18
CA GLY A 115 4.92 -19.97 -27.72
C GLY A 115 6.16 -19.23 -27.18
N TYR A 116 6.10 -17.90 -27.01
CA TYR A 116 7.13 -17.12 -26.32
C TYR A 116 6.83 -17.04 -24.82
N PRO A 117 7.87 -16.92 -23.96
CA PRO A 117 7.68 -16.61 -22.55
C PRO A 117 6.80 -15.38 -22.38
N LEU A 118 5.81 -15.48 -21.51
CA LEU A 118 5.01 -14.34 -21.07
C LEU A 118 5.05 -14.32 -19.55
N ALA A 119 5.81 -13.37 -19.01
CA ALA A 119 5.97 -13.22 -17.58
C ALA A 119 4.69 -12.68 -16.95
N SER A 120 4.32 -13.23 -15.81
CA SER A 120 3.21 -12.74 -15.01
C SER A 120 3.34 -13.29 -13.59
N PHE A 121 2.85 -12.54 -12.61
CA PHE A 121 2.76 -13.03 -11.24
C PHE A 121 1.61 -12.38 -10.48
N THR A 122 1.29 -12.98 -9.35
CA THR A 122 0.45 -12.42 -8.29
C THR A 122 1.22 -12.41 -6.98
N TYR A 123 0.74 -11.66 -5.99
CA TYR A 123 1.39 -11.59 -4.67
C TYR A 123 0.37 -11.48 -3.54
N VAL A 124 0.80 -11.92 -2.35
CA VAL A 124 0.08 -11.71 -1.09
C VAL A 124 1.06 -11.07 -0.10
N ALA A 125 0.75 -9.88 0.37
CA ALA A 125 1.55 -9.17 1.36
C ALA A 125 1.01 -9.42 2.78
N ASN A 126 1.92 -9.74 3.71
CA ASN A 126 1.68 -9.81 5.13
C ASN A 126 2.73 -8.95 5.85
N LYS A 127 2.36 -7.70 6.15
CA LYS A 127 3.27 -6.65 6.63
C LYS A 127 4.46 -6.48 5.67
N THR A 128 5.67 -6.72 6.14
CA THR A 128 6.92 -6.65 5.37
C THR A 128 7.24 -7.92 4.58
N THR A 129 6.55 -9.04 4.83
CA THR A 129 6.79 -10.30 4.13
C THR A 129 5.78 -10.49 3.01
N VAL A 130 6.26 -10.68 1.79
CA VAL A 130 5.44 -10.87 0.59
C VAL A 130 5.73 -12.24 -0.01
N THR A 131 4.68 -13.01 -0.24
CA THR A 131 4.76 -14.27 -0.99
C THR A 131 4.30 -14.03 -2.42
N PHE A 132 5.14 -14.41 -3.37
CA PHE A 132 4.88 -14.27 -4.80
C PHE A 132 4.46 -15.61 -5.40
N THR A 133 3.53 -15.56 -6.35
CA THR A 133 3.10 -16.72 -7.13
C THR A 133 3.30 -16.43 -8.60
N ASN A 134 4.22 -17.15 -9.22
CA ASN A 134 4.47 -17.07 -10.65
C ASN A 134 3.27 -17.63 -11.44
N THR A 135 2.79 -16.84 -12.38
CA THR A 135 1.71 -17.20 -13.32
C THR A 135 2.17 -17.06 -14.77
N SER A 136 3.48 -17.06 -15.00
CA SER A 136 4.08 -17.00 -16.33
C SER A 136 3.77 -18.25 -17.13
N ILE A 137 3.70 -18.10 -18.45
CA ILE A 137 3.53 -19.21 -19.40
C ILE A 137 4.73 -19.31 -20.33
N ASN A 138 4.96 -20.51 -20.89
CA ASN A 138 6.04 -20.81 -21.84
C ASN A 138 7.45 -20.48 -21.32
N ALA A 139 7.71 -20.65 -20.02
CA ALA A 139 9.01 -20.42 -19.41
C ALA A 139 9.43 -21.61 -18.54
N ASN A 140 10.74 -21.75 -18.32
CA ASN A 140 11.35 -22.80 -17.49
C ASN A 140 12.35 -22.24 -16.46
N SER A 141 12.62 -20.95 -16.49
CA SER A 141 13.52 -20.26 -15.55
C SER A 141 13.03 -18.85 -15.24
N TYR A 142 13.32 -18.40 -14.02
CA TYR A 142 12.75 -17.18 -13.44
C TYR A 142 13.86 -16.37 -12.75
N SER A 143 13.76 -15.04 -12.87
CA SER A 143 14.61 -14.10 -12.16
C SER A 143 13.75 -12.96 -11.64
N TRP A 144 13.75 -12.79 -10.33
CA TRP A 144 13.04 -11.74 -9.62
C TRP A 144 13.98 -10.62 -9.25
N ASP A 145 13.54 -9.39 -9.46
CA ASP A 145 14.09 -8.17 -8.87
C ASP A 145 12.99 -7.58 -8.00
N PHE A 146 13.22 -7.53 -6.68
CA PHE A 146 12.22 -7.05 -5.74
C PHE A 146 12.16 -5.51 -5.67
N GLY A 147 13.03 -4.79 -6.37
CA GLY A 147 13.06 -3.32 -6.36
C GLY A 147 13.68 -2.72 -5.09
N ASP A 148 14.17 -3.54 -4.17
CA ASP A 148 14.92 -3.15 -2.96
C ASP A 148 16.43 -3.47 -3.07
N GLY A 149 16.88 -3.87 -4.26
CA GLY A 149 18.26 -4.29 -4.53
C GLY A 149 18.53 -5.77 -4.31
N THR A 150 17.54 -6.55 -3.86
CA THR A 150 17.66 -8.01 -3.72
C THR A 150 16.95 -8.75 -4.85
N THR A 151 17.34 -10.01 -5.07
CA THR A 151 16.87 -10.85 -6.18
C THR A 151 16.60 -12.28 -5.75
N SER A 152 15.85 -13.03 -6.57
CA SER A 152 15.63 -14.47 -6.38
C SER A 152 15.52 -15.21 -7.72
N THR A 153 15.82 -16.49 -7.74
CA THR A 153 15.61 -17.40 -8.89
C THR A 153 14.58 -18.50 -8.61
N GLU A 154 13.94 -18.47 -7.45
CA GLU A 154 12.86 -19.40 -7.11
C GLU A 154 11.63 -19.13 -7.98
N GLU A 155 10.85 -20.17 -8.27
CA GLU A 155 9.61 -20.01 -9.04
C GLU A 155 8.54 -19.24 -8.26
N ASN A 156 8.40 -19.50 -6.95
CA ASN A 156 7.43 -18.84 -6.08
C ASN A 156 8.13 -18.35 -4.79
N PRO A 157 8.89 -17.25 -4.84
CA PRO A 157 9.67 -16.79 -3.70
C PRO A 157 8.78 -16.20 -2.59
N THR A 158 9.27 -16.27 -1.36
CA THR A 158 8.82 -15.41 -0.27
C THR A 158 9.95 -14.44 0.07
N HIS A 159 9.67 -13.15 0.06
CA HIS A 159 10.63 -12.09 0.32
C HIS A 159 10.22 -11.22 1.50
N THR A 160 11.17 -10.74 2.28
CA THR A 160 10.91 -9.81 3.39
C THR A 160 11.59 -8.48 3.10
N PHE A 161 10.78 -7.45 2.87
CA PHE A 161 11.24 -6.09 2.61
C PHE A 161 11.74 -5.43 3.91
N PRO A 162 12.80 -4.60 3.85
CA PRO A 162 13.32 -3.93 5.04
C PRO A 162 12.32 -2.96 5.70
N ASP A 163 11.61 -2.20 4.86
CA ASP A 163 10.70 -1.13 5.26
C ASP A 163 9.35 -1.28 4.54
N GLY A 164 8.35 -0.53 5.01
CA GLY A 164 7.11 -0.36 4.25
C GLY A 164 7.27 0.63 3.12
N GLY A 165 6.49 0.44 2.07
CA GLY A 165 6.52 1.31 0.89
C GLY A 165 5.94 0.62 -0.32
N THR A 166 6.10 1.28 -1.46
CA THR A 166 5.80 0.68 -2.77
C THR A 166 7.10 0.27 -3.43
N TYR A 167 7.19 -1.01 -3.81
CA TYR A 167 8.34 -1.58 -4.50
C TYR A 167 7.92 -2.00 -5.91
N THR A 168 8.66 -1.55 -6.91
CA THR A 168 8.44 -1.96 -8.30
C THR A 168 9.13 -3.30 -8.53
N VAL A 169 8.37 -4.39 -8.40
CA VAL A 169 8.88 -5.76 -8.52
C VAL A 169 8.83 -6.21 -9.98
N ALA A 170 9.91 -6.81 -10.45
CA ALA A 170 10.02 -7.35 -11.80
C ALA A 170 10.28 -8.86 -11.77
N LEU A 171 9.51 -9.62 -12.56
CA LEU A 171 9.75 -11.02 -12.88
C LEU A 171 10.19 -11.12 -14.33
N THR A 172 11.37 -11.68 -14.56
CA THR A 172 11.83 -12.11 -15.89
C THR A 172 11.67 -13.62 -16.01
N ALA A 173 10.85 -14.05 -16.96
CA ALA A 173 10.62 -15.45 -17.30
C ALA A 173 11.31 -15.80 -18.61
N SER A 174 11.99 -16.94 -18.68
CA SER A 174 12.82 -17.36 -19.82
C SER A 174 12.58 -18.82 -20.18
N ASP A 175 12.62 -19.14 -21.48
CA ASP A 175 12.62 -20.53 -21.99
C ASP A 175 14.03 -21.06 -22.29
N GLY A 176 15.07 -20.26 -22.02
CA GLY A 176 16.47 -20.54 -22.32
C GLY A 176 16.99 -19.89 -23.61
N VAL A 177 16.10 -19.36 -24.46
CA VAL A 177 16.47 -18.63 -25.69
C VAL A 177 15.89 -17.21 -25.66
N ASP A 178 14.59 -17.11 -25.40
CA ASP A 178 13.85 -15.86 -25.30
C ASP A 178 13.49 -15.56 -23.84
N ASN A 179 13.18 -14.31 -23.56
CA ASN A 179 12.70 -13.88 -22.26
C ASN A 179 11.62 -12.81 -22.38
N ASN A 180 10.85 -12.67 -21.32
CA ASN A 180 9.89 -11.59 -21.13
C ASN A 180 9.95 -11.12 -19.68
N THR A 181 9.75 -9.81 -19.47
CA THR A 181 9.74 -9.21 -18.14
C THR A 181 8.39 -8.57 -17.88
N PHE A 182 7.81 -8.90 -16.73
CA PHE A 182 6.60 -8.28 -16.20
C PHE A 182 6.94 -7.52 -14.93
N THR A 183 6.40 -6.32 -14.80
CA THR A 183 6.65 -5.43 -13.67
C THR A 183 5.34 -5.00 -13.05
N GLN A 184 5.27 -5.06 -11.71
CA GLN A 184 4.11 -4.64 -10.94
C GLN A 184 4.55 -3.93 -9.67
N ASP A 185 3.84 -2.86 -9.31
CA ASP A 185 4.01 -2.21 -8.02
C ASP A 185 3.39 -3.07 -6.90
N VAL A 186 4.23 -3.39 -5.91
CA VAL A 186 3.89 -4.16 -4.72
C VAL A 186 3.83 -3.22 -3.54
N PHE A 187 2.67 -3.13 -2.91
CA PHE A 187 2.48 -2.33 -1.71
C PHE A 187 2.79 -3.15 -0.46
N VAL A 188 3.82 -2.75 0.26
CA VAL A 188 4.28 -3.36 1.50
C VAL A 188 3.90 -2.47 2.66
N VAL A 189 3.16 -3.02 3.62
CA VAL A 189 2.75 -2.28 4.80
C VAL A 189 3.94 -2.17 5.74
N ALA A 190 4.26 -0.94 6.16
CA ALA A 190 5.32 -0.70 7.13
C ALA A 190 5.09 -1.48 8.42
N LYS A 191 6.17 -1.88 9.08
CA LYS A 191 6.10 -2.31 10.48
C LYS A 191 5.37 -1.22 11.29
N TYR A 192 4.34 -1.61 12.03
CA TYR A 192 3.56 -0.66 12.82
C TYR A 192 4.41 0.05 13.86
N GLN A 193 4.52 1.37 13.79
CA GLN A 193 5.22 2.09 14.85
C GLN A 193 4.30 2.25 16.06
N PRO A 194 4.70 1.74 17.26
CA PRO A 194 3.95 1.99 18.49
C PRO A 194 3.78 3.48 18.72
N VAL A 195 2.54 3.89 19.04
CA VAL A 195 2.24 5.29 19.34
C VAL A 195 1.91 5.43 20.83
N ILE A 196 2.52 6.43 21.45
CA ILE A 196 2.17 6.88 22.79
C ILE A 196 0.86 7.67 22.70
N LYS A 197 -0.25 7.17 23.26
CA LYS A 197 -1.56 7.83 23.19
C LYS A 197 -1.59 9.20 23.86
N SER A 198 -0.82 9.35 24.92
CA SER A 198 -0.69 10.58 25.67
C SER A 198 0.76 10.75 26.14
N PRO A 199 1.41 11.89 25.86
CA PRO A 199 2.74 12.18 26.41
C PRO A 199 2.72 12.32 27.94
N SER A 200 1.52 12.32 28.53
CA SER A 200 1.24 12.27 29.96
C SER A 200 0.90 10.86 30.44
N PHE A 201 1.42 10.49 31.61
CA PHE A 201 0.90 9.34 32.35
C PHE A 201 -0.56 9.57 32.77
N GLU A 202 -1.40 8.54 32.66
CA GLU A 202 -2.78 8.57 33.17
C GLU A 202 -2.74 8.37 34.69
N GLY A 203 -3.01 9.46 35.42
CA GLY A 203 -3.09 9.48 36.87
C GLY A 203 -4.14 10.48 37.37
N SER A 204 -4.78 10.18 38.49
CA SER A 204 -5.84 10.99 39.11
C SER A 204 -5.31 12.32 39.68
N THR A 205 -5.20 13.34 38.83
CA THR A 205 -5.33 14.81 39.07
C THR A 205 -4.53 15.55 40.18
N SER A 206 -4.02 16.74 39.79
CA SER A 206 -3.62 17.95 40.55
C SER A 206 -2.41 17.87 41.49
N VAL A 207 -1.33 18.57 41.10
CA VAL A 207 0.01 18.19 41.49
C VAL A 207 0.73 19.59 41.75
N TYR A 208 0.94 20.00 43.04
CA TYR A 208 1.47 21.28 43.65
C TYR A 208 2.79 21.31 44.48
N ARG A 209 3.73 22.21 44.13
CA ARG A 209 5.08 22.38 44.73
C ARG A 209 5.24 22.30 46.26
N ASN A 210 6.35 21.71 46.71
CA ASN A 210 6.88 21.84 48.07
C ASN A 210 8.26 22.55 48.09
N GLU A 211 8.34 23.69 48.78
CA GLU A 211 9.49 24.61 48.75
C GLU A 211 10.65 24.22 49.69
N GLU A 212 10.43 23.30 50.61
CA GLU A 212 11.46 22.83 51.56
C GLU A 212 12.01 21.45 51.22
N THR A 213 11.21 20.61 50.57
CA THR A 213 11.62 19.24 50.20
C THR A 213 12.35 19.17 48.88
N GLY A 214 12.24 20.25 48.07
CA GLY A 214 12.64 20.38 46.68
C GLY A 214 11.61 19.88 45.64
N TRP A 215 10.61 19.10 46.04
CA TRP A 215 9.86 18.26 45.09
C TRP A 215 8.36 18.56 44.98
N TYR A 216 7.76 17.87 44.00
CA TYR A 216 6.36 17.78 43.56
C TYR A 216 5.94 18.85 42.53
N TRP A 217 5.50 18.55 41.29
CA TRP A 217 4.46 17.64 40.81
C TRP A 217 4.16 17.93 39.28
N VAL A 218 3.43 17.11 38.49
CA VAL A 218 2.82 17.46 37.16
C VAL A 218 1.31 17.14 37.02
N GLY A 219 0.51 18.14 36.64
CA GLY A 219 -0.59 17.99 35.65
C GLY A 219 -0.06 18.36 34.25
N CYS A 220 -0.25 17.49 33.26
CA CYS A 220 0.52 17.52 32.02
C CYS A 220 0.01 18.55 31.00
N SER A 221 0.43 19.82 31.14
CA SER A 221 0.45 20.78 30.03
C SER A 221 1.39 21.97 30.34
N GLY A 222 2.46 22.11 29.56
CA GLY A 222 3.24 23.36 29.45
C GLY A 222 4.39 23.57 30.45
N SER A 223 5.61 23.41 29.94
CA SER A 223 6.90 24.04 30.34
C SER A 223 7.84 23.40 31.40
N SER A 224 9.07 23.17 30.92
CA SER A 224 10.42 23.20 31.52
C SER A 224 10.72 22.37 32.78
N SER A 225 10.88 21.06 32.60
CA SER A 225 11.85 20.24 33.36
C SER A 225 13.24 20.38 32.67
N PRO A 226 14.40 20.12 33.34
CA PRO A 226 15.68 19.98 32.64
C PRO A 226 15.51 19.09 31.41
N THR A 227 15.75 19.70 30.25
CA THR A 227 15.70 19.02 28.95
C THR A 227 16.81 17.97 28.93
N PRO A 228 16.45 16.69 28.75
CA PRO A 228 17.44 15.65 28.48
C PRO A 228 18.15 15.95 27.14
N PRO A 229 19.21 15.20 26.78
CA PRO A 229 20.02 15.47 25.59
C PRO A 229 19.23 15.58 24.26
N ASP A 230 18.00 15.07 24.23
CA ASP A 230 17.09 15.01 23.08
C ASP A 230 15.88 15.97 23.15
N GLY A 231 15.65 16.68 24.26
CA GLY A 231 14.70 17.80 24.35
C GLY A 231 13.21 17.47 24.60
N THR A 232 12.85 16.29 25.10
CA THR A 232 11.44 15.89 25.37
C THR A 232 10.97 16.11 26.83
N ASN A 233 9.64 16.08 27.06
CA ASN A 233 9.00 16.39 28.34
C ASN A 233 9.00 15.18 29.30
N ALA A 234 9.64 15.30 30.47
CA ALA A 234 9.59 14.32 31.57
C ALA A 234 8.48 14.66 32.60
N CYS A 235 8.00 13.64 33.34
CA CYS A 235 7.02 13.80 34.43
C CYS A 235 7.67 13.49 35.80
N LYS A 236 7.46 14.36 36.79
CA LYS A 236 8.03 14.25 38.16
C LYS A 236 6.98 13.80 39.18
N PHE A 237 7.31 12.85 40.06
CA PHE A 237 6.35 12.24 41.01
C PHE A 237 6.48 12.69 42.47
N GLY A 238 5.45 12.30 43.26
CA GLY A 238 5.39 12.44 44.70
C GLY A 238 5.15 11.14 45.46
N SER A 239 5.19 11.24 46.79
CA SER A 239 5.41 10.13 47.73
C SER A 239 4.38 8.99 47.68
N ALA A 240 4.89 7.78 47.94
CA ALA A 240 4.25 6.47 48.14
C ALA A 240 2.72 6.35 47.99
N GLY A 241 2.28 5.52 47.01
CA GLY A 241 0.92 4.98 46.93
C GLY A 241 0.19 5.23 45.61
N ASN A 242 0.71 6.06 44.71
CA ASN A 242 0.07 6.38 43.44
C ASN A 242 0.59 5.48 42.31
N LEU A 243 -0.34 4.84 41.60
CA LEU A 243 -0.10 4.09 40.36
C LEU A 243 -0.28 5.05 39.18
N ILE A 244 0.72 5.11 38.30
CA ILE A 244 0.63 5.83 37.03
C ILE A 244 0.99 4.89 35.89
N ALA A 245 0.22 4.95 34.81
CA ALA A 245 0.39 4.13 33.63
C ALA A 245 0.54 4.97 32.37
N GLN A 246 1.38 4.52 31.45
CA GLN A 246 1.38 5.02 30.08
C GLN A 246 0.88 3.93 29.15
N THR A 247 -0.11 4.28 28.32
CA THR A 247 -0.73 3.34 27.37
C THR A 247 -0.14 3.54 25.97
N PHE A 248 0.23 2.44 25.34
CA PHE A 248 0.74 2.37 23.97
C PHE A 248 -0.22 1.60 23.11
N GLU A 249 -0.46 2.06 21.89
CA GLU A 249 -1.00 1.18 20.87
C GLU A 249 0.12 0.34 20.29
N VAL A 250 -0.17 -0.95 20.13
CA VAL A 250 0.71 -1.95 19.53
C VAL A 250 -0.09 -2.78 18.55
N GLU A 251 0.59 -3.42 17.59
CA GLU A 251 -0.01 -4.51 16.84
C GLU A 251 -0.13 -5.74 17.72
N ALA A 252 -1.21 -6.50 17.55
CA ALA A 252 -1.33 -7.83 18.13
C ALA A 252 -0.28 -8.80 17.56
N ASN A 253 0.06 -9.81 18.35
CA ASN A 253 0.95 -10.93 18.08
C ASN A 253 2.32 -10.50 17.57
N THR A 254 2.85 -9.41 18.11
CA THR A 254 4.09 -8.78 17.66
C THR A 254 5.05 -8.67 18.83
N ASP A 255 6.32 -9.02 18.58
CA ASP A 255 7.40 -8.88 19.55
C ASP A 255 7.95 -7.45 19.55
N TYR A 256 8.05 -6.87 20.74
CA TYR A 256 8.50 -5.50 20.95
C TYR A 256 9.68 -5.45 21.92
N ILE A 257 10.52 -4.43 21.73
CA ILE A 257 11.51 -3.99 22.71
C ILE A 257 11.08 -2.61 23.21
N LEU A 258 10.75 -2.52 24.49
CA LEU A 258 10.44 -1.29 25.20
C LEU A 258 11.73 -0.74 25.82
N SER A 259 12.11 0.50 25.54
CA SER A 259 13.27 1.17 26.17
C SER A 259 12.83 2.41 26.94
N TYR A 260 13.16 2.48 28.22
CA TYR A 260 12.73 3.52 29.15
C TYR A 260 13.89 4.11 29.94
N TYR A 261 13.69 5.31 30.48
CA TYR A 261 14.63 5.97 31.38
C TYR A 261 13.97 6.39 32.69
N TRP A 262 14.74 6.39 33.78
CA TRP A 262 14.24 6.72 35.12
C TRP A 262 15.33 7.32 36.02
N VAL A 263 14.90 8.03 37.07
CA VAL A 263 15.76 8.54 38.16
C VAL A 263 14.98 8.54 39.49
N THR A 264 15.65 8.30 40.61
CA THR A 264 15.05 8.33 41.96
C THR A 264 15.48 9.57 42.75
N LYS A 265 14.79 9.88 43.85
CA LYS A 265 15.27 10.76 44.92
C LYS A 265 16.24 10.03 45.86
N ALA A 266 16.97 10.80 46.68
CA ALA A 266 17.94 10.32 47.65
C ALA A 266 17.28 9.40 48.67
N GLY A 267 17.74 8.14 48.71
CA GLY A 267 17.17 7.12 49.57
C GLY A 267 15.82 6.56 49.12
N GLY A 268 15.36 6.88 47.91
CA GLY A 268 14.13 6.31 47.33
C GLY A 268 14.32 4.88 46.86
N THR A 269 13.24 4.09 46.91
CA THR A 269 13.13 2.79 46.21
C THR A 269 12.24 3.00 44.97
N ILE A 270 12.40 2.16 43.94
CA ILE A 270 11.54 2.12 42.74
C ILE A 270 11.15 0.68 42.45
N GLY A 271 9.89 0.45 42.05
CA GLY A 271 9.44 -0.76 41.37
C GLY A 271 8.90 -0.43 39.98
N ILE A 272 9.37 -1.11 38.94
CA ILE A 272 8.85 -0.96 37.57
C ILE A 272 8.11 -2.23 37.19
N LYS A 273 6.84 -2.09 36.82
CA LYS A 273 6.00 -3.20 36.35
C LYS A 273 5.50 -2.92 34.95
N ILE A 274 5.53 -3.92 34.08
CA ILE A 274 4.99 -3.80 32.73
C ILE A 274 3.77 -4.69 32.65
N LYS A 275 2.65 -4.13 32.19
CA LYS A 275 1.40 -4.85 31.97
C LYS A 275 1.10 -4.85 30.47
N VAL A 276 1.21 -6.00 29.83
CA VAL A 276 0.60 -6.21 28.51
C VAL A 276 -0.88 -6.44 28.77
N THR A 277 -1.73 -5.47 28.40
CA THR A 277 -3.16 -5.52 28.70
C THR A 277 -3.90 -6.39 27.69
N ASP A 278 -3.92 -7.72 27.85
CA ASP A 278 -4.85 -8.61 27.12
C ASP A 278 -6.17 -8.88 27.90
N GLY A 279 -6.31 -8.26 29.08
CA GLY A 279 -7.39 -8.54 30.02
C GLY A 279 -6.97 -9.45 31.19
N THR A 280 -5.76 -10.01 31.16
CA THR A 280 -5.15 -10.80 32.23
C THR A 280 -3.84 -10.18 32.73
N ASP A 281 -3.64 -10.17 34.06
CA ASP A 281 -2.48 -9.54 34.70
C ASP A 281 -1.21 -10.38 34.46
N HIS A 282 -0.49 -10.13 33.37
CA HIS A 282 0.89 -10.56 33.23
C HIS A 282 1.79 -9.62 34.06
N ASN A 283 1.96 -9.95 35.34
CA ASN A 283 2.91 -9.26 36.23
C ASN A 283 4.34 -9.72 35.92
N VAL A 284 5.10 -8.92 35.17
CA VAL A 284 6.56 -9.06 35.14
C VAL A 284 7.16 -7.94 35.98
N ILE A 285 7.68 -8.31 37.16
CA ILE A 285 8.46 -7.42 38.03
C ILE A 285 9.88 -7.43 37.48
N LEU A 286 10.34 -6.32 36.88
CA LEU A 286 11.65 -6.27 36.21
C LEU A 286 12.75 -5.70 37.09
N TYR A 287 12.38 -5.04 38.19
CA TYR A 287 13.34 -4.47 39.14
C TYR A 287 12.75 -4.48 40.55
N GLU A 288 13.35 -5.27 41.45
CA GLU A 288 13.20 -5.12 42.89
C GLU A 288 14.52 -4.58 43.47
N GLY A 289 14.47 -3.35 44.00
CA GLY A 289 15.40 -2.87 45.03
C GLY A 289 16.88 -2.71 44.64
N GLN A 290 17.27 -1.50 44.24
CA GLN A 290 18.60 -0.98 44.60
C GLN A 290 18.43 -0.01 45.76
N THR A 291 18.83 -0.43 46.96
CA THR A 291 19.08 0.49 48.07
C THR A 291 20.48 1.07 47.93
N GLY A 292 20.61 2.40 47.90
CA GLY A 292 21.92 3.07 47.99
C GLY A 292 22.41 3.81 46.74
N VAL A 293 21.57 3.98 45.72
CA VAL A 293 21.90 4.91 44.62
C VAL A 293 21.73 6.34 45.16
N THR A 294 22.82 7.06 45.33
CA THR A 294 22.76 8.52 45.49
C THR A 294 22.19 9.10 44.21
N PRO A 295 21.07 9.83 44.27
CA PRO A 295 20.47 10.42 43.09
C PRO A 295 21.42 11.46 42.57
N ASN A 296 21.70 11.40 41.28
CA ASN A 296 22.03 12.61 40.57
C ASN A 296 20.82 12.90 39.71
N ALA A 297 20.07 13.96 40.02
CA ALA A 297 18.98 14.47 39.18
C ALA A 297 19.45 14.87 37.76
N SER A 298 20.75 14.72 37.49
CA SER A 298 21.43 14.95 36.22
C SER A 298 21.74 13.66 35.43
N GLU A 299 21.54 12.46 35.99
CA GLU A 299 21.90 11.18 35.36
C GLU A 299 20.71 10.21 35.33
N TYR A 300 19.96 10.24 34.22
CA TYR A 300 18.94 9.25 33.93
C TYR A 300 19.56 7.85 33.77
N GLN A 301 18.98 6.86 34.44
CA GLN A 301 19.25 5.44 34.21
C GLN A 301 18.38 4.95 33.05
N SER A 302 18.86 4.00 32.25
CA SER A 302 18.08 3.35 31.20
C SER A 302 17.72 1.90 31.56
N GLY A 303 16.67 1.39 30.94
CA GLY A 303 16.28 -0.01 31.00
C GLY A 303 15.57 -0.43 29.72
N SER A 304 15.53 -1.73 29.46
CA SER A 304 14.77 -2.29 28.34
C SER A 304 14.04 -3.57 28.72
N PHE A 305 12.95 -3.86 28.01
CA PHE A 305 12.15 -5.06 28.20
C PHE A 305 11.61 -5.58 26.88
N GLU A 306 11.75 -6.89 26.66
CA GLU A 306 11.14 -7.57 25.52
C GLU A 306 9.78 -8.15 25.91
N PHE A 307 8.77 -7.97 25.07
CA PHE A 307 7.45 -8.57 25.28
C PHE A 307 6.76 -8.92 23.95
N ASN A 308 5.91 -9.93 23.97
CA ASN A 308 4.95 -10.18 22.89
C ASN A 308 3.60 -9.56 23.25
N SER A 309 2.99 -8.82 22.33
CA SER A 309 1.69 -8.17 22.55
C SER A 309 0.52 -9.14 22.68
N GLY A 310 0.67 -10.41 22.30
CA GLY A 310 -0.41 -11.39 22.26
C GLY A 310 -1.61 -10.87 21.44
N SER A 311 -2.83 -11.21 21.81
CA SER A 311 -4.00 -10.66 21.10
C SER A 311 -4.27 -9.17 21.36
N SER A 312 -3.49 -8.52 22.23
CA SER A 312 -3.73 -7.13 22.64
C SER A 312 -3.24 -6.12 21.61
N THR A 313 -3.99 -5.03 21.47
CA THR A 313 -3.58 -3.83 20.74
C THR A 313 -3.13 -2.69 21.67
N SER A 314 -2.97 -2.98 22.96
CA SER A 314 -2.66 -1.99 23.99
C SER A 314 -1.73 -2.53 25.06
N VAL A 315 -0.62 -1.82 25.33
CA VAL A 315 0.32 -2.15 26.40
C VAL A 315 0.37 -1.00 27.40
N ARG A 316 0.50 -1.31 28.69
CA ARG A 316 0.63 -0.33 29.77
C ARG A 316 1.91 -0.51 30.58
N LEU A 317 2.72 0.54 30.65
CA LEU A 317 3.88 0.60 31.53
C LEU A 317 3.48 1.24 32.87
N TRP A 318 3.71 0.54 33.99
CA TRP A 318 3.39 0.99 35.34
C TRP A 318 4.66 1.27 36.16
N PHE A 319 4.61 2.36 36.91
CA PHE A 319 5.62 2.66 37.93
C PHE A 319 4.97 2.56 39.31
N GLU A 320 5.55 1.73 40.18
CA GLU A 320 5.08 1.50 41.55
C GLU A 320 6.16 1.87 42.58
N TYR A 321 5.74 2.27 43.78
CA TYR A 321 6.62 2.52 44.93
C TYR A 321 7.83 3.44 44.66
N GLY A 322 7.68 4.77 44.65
CA GLY A 322 8.85 5.66 44.72
C GLY A 322 8.63 7.16 44.46
N ASP A 323 9.45 7.98 45.12
CA ASP A 323 9.77 9.36 44.73
C ASP A 323 10.68 9.32 43.48
N VAL A 324 10.08 9.15 42.31
CA VAL A 324 10.78 8.86 41.04
C VAL A 324 10.48 9.94 40.01
N GLU A 325 11.33 10.12 39.01
CA GLU A 325 11.01 10.74 37.72
C GLU A 325 11.27 9.68 36.66
N SER A 326 10.28 9.40 35.81
CA SER A 326 10.41 8.38 34.76
C SER A 326 9.88 8.90 33.43
N ARG A 327 10.53 8.46 32.35
CA ARG A 327 10.16 8.76 30.97
C ARG A 327 10.28 7.51 30.12
N LEU A 328 9.44 7.42 29.10
CA LEU A 328 9.59 6.45 28.05
C LEU A 328 9.97 7.17 26.77
N ASP A 329 11.09 6.77 26.18
CA ASP A 329 11.64 7.48 25.02
C ASP A 329 11.54 6.68 23.72
N MET A 330 11.51 5.34 23.77
CA MET A 330 11.51 4.55 22.55
C MET A 330 10.85 3.18 22.71
N ILE A 331 9.98 2.86 21.77
CA ILE A 331 9.43 1.51 21.60
C ILE A 331 9.73 1.09 20.17
N THR A 332 10.37 -0.06 19.98
CA THR A 332 10.68 -0.60 18.66
C THR A 332 10.06 -1.98 18.48
N ILE A 333 9.66 -2.31 17.25
CA ILE A 333 9.35 -3.69 16.86
C ILE A 333 10.68 -4.44 16.69
N LYS A 334 10.71 -5.70 17.12
CA LYS A 334 11.86 -6.58 16.92
C LYS A 334 12.08 -7.00 15.45
#